data_AF-G1N8N4-F1
#
_entry.id   AF-G1N8N4-F1
#
_cell.length_a   1.000
_cell.length_b   1.000
_cell.length_c   1.000
_cell.angle_alpha   90.00
_cell.angle_beta   90.00
_cell.angle_gamma   90.00
#
_symmetry.space_group_name_H-M   'P 1'
#
loop_
_entity.id
_entity.type
_entity.pdbx_description
1 polymer ?
#
loop_
_entity_poly.entity_id
_entity_poly.type
_entity_poly.pdbx_seq_one_letter_code
_entity_poly.pdbx_strand_id
1 'polypeptide(L)'
;MSDRPSLRAPCPGAVSYYCRYGRDQAFTESGPGQCFSSLHVQHLRLLEWPGEPHQELSVQDGHGKCYHFILPSFFRLLDALHRDGRDFTIIFRTFGTDLPRTLLALRSALAGQHPQFPALRDLALPVVLTPGQIRCSKREVVLKRGAERLTTREDGRKLYDYFSSLEGIGGFQDHFDWWARNQFSSQGGKPLWIDPHDPSIHHIFIDDNIRLDDADTIVHPQVFSERGSSSPRCAPTSELYDVCLVQTDLLEAIANEDYFLHCVRSYTQPCQCLSPFPLPHPTEAAGLALAPRIRCAP
;
A
#
# COMPACT_ATOMS: atom_id res chain seq x y z
N MET A 1 9.56 17.53 -19.79
CA MET A 1 9.58 16.28 -19.01
C MET A 1 10.43 16.52 -17.77
N SER A 2 10.18 15.87 -16.64
CA SER A 2 11.10 15.97 -15.50
C SER A 2 12.41 15.25 -15.84
N ASP A 3 13.55 15.80 -15.44
CA ASP A 3 14.86 15.16 -15.63
C ASP A 3 15.20 14.19 -14.47
N ARG A 4 14.33 14.09 -13.47
CA ARG A 4 14.48 13.23 -12.29
C ARG A 4 13.13 12.60 -11.91
N PRO A 5 13.12 11.34 -11.42
CA PRO A 5 11.93 10.79 -10.78
C PRO A 5 11.55 11.63 -9.56
N SER A 6 10.25 11.71 -9.28
CA SER A 6 9.71 12.46 -8.17
C SER A 6 8.34 11.93 -7.80
N LEU A 7 8.06 11.81 -6.51
CA LEU A 7 6.72 11.55 -5.99
C LEU A 7 5.87 12.82 -5.86
N ARG A 8 6.48 14.01 -6.00
CA ARG A 8 5.74 15.28 -5.94
C ARG A 8 4.68 15.34 -7.04
N ALA A 9 3.58 16.01 -6.73
CA ALA A 9 2.54 16.30 -7.69
C ALA A 9 3.14 16.93 -8.97
N PRO A 10 2.66 16.53 -10.16
CA PRO A 10 3.08 17.14 -11.41
C PRO A 10 2.81 18.65 -11.40
N CYS A 11 3.60 19.42 -12.16
CA CYS A 11 3.27 20.83 -12.39
C CYS A 11 1.92 20.98 -13.12
N PRO A 12 1.19 22.08 -12.92
CA PRO A 12 -0.09 22.31 -13.60
C PRO A 12 0.03 22.14 -15.11
N GLY A 13 -0.87 21.34 -15.70
CA GLY A 13 -0.88 21.03 -17.13
C GLY A 13 0.09 19.92 -17.56
N ALA A 14 0.89 19.35 -16.66
CA ALA A 14 1.62 18.13 -16.98
C ALA A 14 0.66 16.96 -17.11
N VAL A 15 1.00 16.03 -18.00
CA VAL A 15 0.25 14.81 -18.24
C VAL A 15 1.15 13.61 -17.95
N SER A 16 0.60 12.59 -17.30
CA SER A 16 1.31 11.32 -17.12
C SER A 16 1.70 10.75 -18.48
N TYR A 17 2.95 10.29 -18.60
CA TYR A 17 3.44 9.67 -19.84
C TYR A 17 2.55 8.47 -20.22
N TYR A 18 2.21 7.64 -19.23
CA TYR A 18 1.31 6.50 -19.42
C TYR A 18 -0.06 6.91 -19.96
N CYS A 19 -0.65 7.99 -19.43
CA CYS A 19 -1.97 8.45 -19.88
C CYS A 19 -1.95 8.98 -21.32
N ARG A 20 -0.83 9.57 -21.76
CA ARG A 20 -0.72 10.16 -23.11
C ARG A 20 -0.23 9.17 -24.17
N TYR A 21 0.68 8.27 -23.80
CA TYR A 21 1.39 7.40 -24.75
C TYR A 21 1.16 5.91 -24.50
N GLY A 22 0.49 5.54 -23.40
CA GLY A 22 0.30 4.15 -23.00
C GLY A 22 1.49 3.56 -22.26
N ARG A 23 1.43 2.24 -22.01
CA ARG A 23 2.55 1.47 -21.43
C ARG A 23 3.60 1.26 -22.51
N ASP A 24 4.84 1.59 -22.19
CA ASP A 24 6.00 1.38 -23.04
C ASP A 24 7.06 0.58 -22.26
N GLN A 25 7.23 -0.69 -22.63
CA GLN A 25 8.21 -1.57 -21.98
C GLN A 25 9.66 -1.18 -22.33
N ALA A 26 9.86 -0.44 -23.42
CA ALA A 26 11.15 0.06 -23.88
C ALA A 26 11.35 1.55 -23.53
N PHE A 27 10.58 2.08 -22.57
CA PHE A 27 10.59 3.51 -22.22
C PHE A 27 11.99 4.07 -21.96
N THR A 28 12.86 3.28 -21.32
CA THR A 28 14.23 3.69 -20.99
C THR A 28 15.25 3.40 -22.09
N GLU A 29 14.87 2.70 -23.15
CA GLU A 29 15.78 2.33 -24.24
C GLU A 29 15.93 3.46 -25.27
N SER A 30 14.89 4.28 -25.45
CA SER A 30 14.88 5.34 -26.46
C SER A 30 13.97 6.51 -26.09
N GLY A 31 13.99 7.56 -26.92
CA GLY A 31 13.09 8.69 -26.79
C GLY A 31 13.27 9.44 -25.47
N PRO A 32 12.18 10.01 -24.92
CA PRO A 32 12.30 10.90 -23.77
C PRO A 32 12.75 10.16 -22.49
N GLY A 33 12.43 8.86 -22.33
CA GLY A 33 12.82 8.09 -21.15
C GLY A 33 14.28 7.63 -21.11
N GLN A 34 15.03 7.79 -22.21
CA GLN A 34 16.43 7.36 -22.31
C GLN A 34 17.34 7.95 -21.22
N CYS A 35 17.04 9.17 -20.74
CA CYS A 35 17.79 9.79 -19.65
C CYS A 35 17.72 9.00 -18.32
N PHE A 36 16.69 8.15 -18.15
CA PHE A 36 16.54 7.27 -16.99
C PHE A 36 17.17 5.88 -17.17
N SER A 37 17.79 5.57 -18.32
CA SER A 37 18.41 4.27 -18.61
C SER A 37 19.42 3.83 -17.53
N SER A 38 20.31 4.72 -17.12
CA SER A 38 21.33 4.42 -16.11
C SER A 38 20.69 4.10 -14.75
N LEU A 39 19.65 4.86 -14.39
CA LEU A 39 18.88 4.64 -13.17
C LEU A 39 18.15 3.30 -13.21
N HIS A 40 17.51 2.97 -14.32
CA HIS A 40 16.81 1.71 -14.53
C HIS A 40 17.77 0.51 -14.41
N VAL A 41 18.93 0.56 -15.09
CA VAL A 41 19.96 -0.48 -15.01
C VAL A 41 20.47 -0.65 -13.58
N GLN A 42 20.70 0.44 -12.86
CA GLN A 42 21.12 0.40 -11.46
C GLN A 42 20.09 -0.32 -10.58
N HIS A 43 18.79 0.01 -10.72
CA HIS A 43 17.74 -0.59 -9.90
C HIS A 43 17.45 -2.04 -10.27
N LEU A 44 17.56 -2.40 -11.56
CA LEU A 44 17.50 -3.81 -11.97
C LEU A 44 18.59 -4.65 -11.32
N ARG A 45 19.81 -4.09 -11.14
CA ARG A 45 20.90 -4.78 -10.44
C ARG A 45 20.59 -5.03 -8.97
N LEU A 46 19.94 -4.08 -8.31
CA LEU A 46 19.54 -4.20 -6.90
C LEU A 46 18.40 -5.22 -6.72
N LEU A 47 17.59 -5.42 -7.77
CA LEU A 47 16.51 -6.41 -7.79
C LEU A 47 16.97 -7.83 -8.14
N GLU A 48 18.23 -8.05 -8.50
CA GLU A 48 18.72 -9.37 -8.92
C GLU A 48 18.54 -10.42 -7.83
N TRP A 49 17.96 -11.56 -8.22
CA TRP A 49 17.78 -12.69 -7.32
C TRP A 49 19.13 -13.35 -7.02
N PRO A 50 19.51 -13.52 -5.74
CA PRO A 50 20.75 -14.19 -5.41
C PRO A 50 20.60 -15.71 -5.46
N GLY A 51 21.48 -16.36 -6.23
CA GLY A 51 21.56 -17.82 -6.32
C GLY A 51 20.62 -18.42 -7.36
N GLU A 52 20.28 -19.70 -7.15
CA GLU A 52 19.46 -20.46 -8.10
C GLU A 52 18.02 -19.93 -8.16
N PRO A 53 17.40 -19.85 -9.36
CA PRO A 53 16.02 -19.39 -9.50
C PRO A 53 15.06 -20.19 -8.63
N HIS A 54 14.19 -19.48 -7.91
CA HIS A 54 13.15 -20.08 -7.09
C HIS A 54 11.77 -19.85 -7.70
N GLN A 55 10.99 -20.91 -7.87
CA GLN A 55 9.70 -20.89 -8.57
C GLN A 55 8.76 -19.78 -8.07
N GLU A 56 8.64 -19.63 -6.75
CA GLU A 56 7.71 -18.66 -6.14
C GLU A 56 8.34 -17.32 -5.78
N LEU A 57 9.66 -17.27 -5.56
CA LEU A 57 10.34 -16.10 -4.97
C LEU A 57 11.10 -15.27 -6.00
N SER A 58 11.32 -15.81 -7.20
CA SER A 58 12.03 -15.15 -8.28
C SER A 58 11.17 -15.02 -9.54
N VAL A 59 11.48 -14.04 -10.37
CA VAL A 59 10.92 -13.85 -11.71
C VAL A 59 12.07 -13.75 -12.71
N GLN A 60 11.96 -14.46 -13.82
CA GLN A 60 12.97 -14.48 -14.88
C GLN A 60 12.57 -13.55 -16.02
N ASP A 61 13.51 -12.74 -16.53
CA ASP A 61 13.32 -11.97 -17.76
C ASP A 61 13.54 -12.82 -19.02
N GLY A 62 13.28 -12.22 -20.19
CA GLY A 62 13.48 -12.87 -21.49
C GLY A 62 14.94 -13.21 -21.82
N HIS A 63 15.91 -12.75 -21.02
CA HIS A 63 17.34 -13.01 -21.18
C HIS A 63 17.87 -14.03 -20.16
N GLY A 64 16.99 -14.62 -19.37
CA GLY A 64 17.34 -15.65 -18.40
C GLY A 64 17.78 -15.12 -17.03
N LYS A 65 17.82 -13.80 -16.84
CA LYS A 65 18.21 -13.18 -15.58
C LYS A 65 17.04 -13.18 -14.61
N CYS A 66 17.32 -13.49 -13.34
CA CYS A 66 16.30 -13.62 -12.31
C CYS A 66 16.32 -12.42 -11.36
N TYR A 67 15.14 -11.99 -10.94
CA TYR A 67 14.92 -10.88 -10.02
C TYR A 67 14.01 -11.33 -8.88
N HIS A 68 14.05 -10.61 -7.76
CA HIS A 68 13.11 -10.80 -6.67
C HIS A 68 11.66 -10.60 -7.14
N PHE A 69 10.78 -11.55 -6.82
CA PHE A 69 9.34 -11.40 -7.09
C PHE A 69 8.65 -10.47 -6.08
N ILE A 70 9.09 -10.50 -4.82
CA ILE A 70 8.69 -9.56 -3.75
C ILE A 70 9.95 -8.84 -3.28
N LEU A 71 9.86 -7.52 -3.09
CA LEU A 71 11.00 -6.69 -2.71
C LEU A 71 11.65 -7.19 -1.40
N PRO A 72 13.00 -7.24 -1.33
CA PRO A 72 13.73 -7.54 -0.09
C PRO A 72 13.31 -6.68 1.10
N SER A 73 13.02 -5.39 0.86
CA SER A 73 12.59 -4.45 1.91
C SER A 73 11.29 -4.85 2.60
N PHE A 74 10.42 -5.62 1.93
CA PHE A 74 9.21 -6.16 2.54
C PHE A 74 9.52 -7.31 3.50
N PHE A 75 10.43 -8.22 3.13
CA PHE A 75 10.87 -9.30 4.02
C PHE A 75 11.60 -8.76 5.25
N ARG A 76 12.40 -7.70 5.06
CA ARG A 76 13.04 -6.98 6.15
C ARG A 76 12.05 -6.35 7.12
N LEU A 77 10.94 -5.79 6.63
CA LEU A 77 9.85 -5.33 7.50
C LEU A 77 9.31 -6.47 8.38
N LEU A 78 9.03 -7.65 7.80
CA LEU A 78 8.49 -8.78 8.56
C LEU A 78 9.44 -9.23 9.67
N ASP A 79 10.73 -9.39 9.34
CA ASP A 79 11.76 -9.74 10.32
C ASP A 79 11.86 -8.69 11.43
N ALA A 80 11.88 -7.41 11.07
CA ALA A 80 11.97 -6.33 12.05
C ALA A 80 10.75 -6.25 12.98
N LEU A 81 9.52 -6.35 12.45
CA LEU A 81 8.30 -6.33 13.28
C LEU A 81 8.26 -7.52 14.24
N HIS A 82 8.68 -8.71 13.78
CA HIS A 82 8.78 -9.89 14.62
C HIS A 82 9.79 -9.72 15.75
N ARG A 83 11.01 -9.26 15.42
CA ARG A 83 12.09 -9.04 16.40
C ARG A 83 11.74 -7.94 17.41
N ASP A 84 10.98 -6.94 16.99
CA ASP A 84 10.46 -5.88 17.86
C ASP A 84 9.28 -6.38 18.73
N GLY A 85 8.85 -7.64 18.60
CA GLY A 85 7.75 -8.23 19.37
C GLY A 85 6.40 -7.58 19.11
N ARG A 86 6.20 -7.03 17.90
CA ARG A 86 4.97 -6.32 17.51
C ARG A 86 3.92 -7.34 17.07
N ASP A 87 2.68 -7.13 17.51
CA ASP A 87 1.52 -7.78 16.92
C ASP A 87 1.15 -7.07 15.62
N PHE A 88 1.02 -7.82 14.53
CA PHE A 88 0.65 -7.27 13.23
C PHE A 88 -0.04 -8.29 12.32
N THR A 89 -0.82 -7.77 11.38
CA THR A 89 -1.47 -8.54 10.32
C THR A 89 -1.14 -7.89 8.98
N ILE A 90 -0.86 -8.72 7.97
CA ILE A 90 -0.60 -8.25 6.61
C ILE A 90 -1.75 -8.67 5.69
N ILE A 91 -2.35 -7.68 5.03
CA ILE A 91 -3.43 -7.89 4.08
C ILE A 91 -3.00 -7.34 2.72
N PHE A 92 -2.70 -8.23 1.78
CA PHE A 92 -2.45 -7.82 0.40
C PHE A 92 -3.75 -7.40 -0.28
N ARG A 93 -3.72 -6.25 -0.95
CA ARG A 93 -4.88 -5.67 -1.64
C ARG A 93 -4.47 -5.36 -3.07
N THR A 94 -5.04 -6.08 -4.03
CA THR A 94 -4.68 -5.92 -5.45
C THR A 94 -5.91 -5.91 -6.34
N PHE A 95 -5.89 -5.10 -7.38
CA PHE A 95 -6.84 -5.19 -8.48
C PHE A 95 -6.51 -6.33 -9.46
N GLY A 96 -5.26 -6.80 -9.46
CA GLY A 96 -4.75 -7.81 -10.38
C GLY A 96 -5.06 -9.24 -9.97
N THR A 97 -4.36 -10.19 -10.61
CA THR A 97 -4.57 -11.64 -10.43
C THR A 97 -3.40 -12.35 -9.76
N ASP A 98 -2.32 -11.64 -9.42
CA ASP A 98 -1.06 -12.24 -8.96
C ASP A 98 -1.07 -12.69 -7.50
N LEU A 99 -2.15 -12.37 -6.77
CA LEU A 99 -2.27 -12.62 -5.34
C LEU A 99 -2.04 -14.08 -4.89
N PRO A 100 -2.53 -15.13 -5.59
CA PRO A 100 -2.19 -16.51 -5.25
C PRO A 100 -0.68 -16.78 -5.22
N ARG A 101 0.05 -16.25 -6.23
CA ARG A 101 1.51 -16.39 -6.29
C ARG A 101 2.19 -15.61 -5.18
N THR A 102 1.75 -14.39 -4.87
CA THR A 102 2.26 -13.59 -3.74
C THR A 102 2.14 -14.34 -2.41
N LEU A 103 1.00 -15.00 -2.16
CA LEU A 103 0.79 -15.76 -0.93
C LEU A 103 1.65 -17.03 -0.88
N LEU A 104 1.85 -17.71 -2.01
CA LEU A 104 2.77 -18.87 -2.11
C LEU A 104 4.24 -18.46 -1.91
N ALA A 105 4.65 -17.34 -2.48
CA ALA A 105 5.96 -16.73 -2.29
C ALA A 105 6.20 -16.47 -0.80
N LEU A 106 5.23 -15.86 -0.10
CA LEU A 106 5.37 -15.59 1.33
C LEU A 106 5.44 -16.84 2.19
N ARG A 107 4.61 -17.85 1.90
CA ARG A 107 4.72 -19.15 2.56
C ARG A 107 6.11 -19.75 2.37
N SER A 108 6.70 -19.62 1.17
CA SER A 108 8.03 -20.14 0.86
C SER A 108 9.12 -19.37 1.65
N ALA A 109 9.02 -18.03 1.70
CA ALA A 109 9.94 -17.21 2.48
C ALA A 109 9.85 -17.53 3.99
N LEU A 110 8.64 -17.65 4.55
CA LEU A 110 8.40 -18.06 5.94
C LEU A 110 8.77 -19.52 6.22
N ALA A 111 9.00 -20.34 5.19
CA ALA A 111 9.61 -21.67 5.35
C ALA A 111 11.16 -21.61 5.34
N GLY A 112 11.76 -20.41 5.34
CA GLY A 112 13.20 -20.20 5.31
C GLY A 112 13.84 -20.38 3.93
N GLN A 113 13.05 -20.38 2.85
CA GLN A 113 13.54 -20.63 1.49
C GLN A 113 14.08 -19.36 0.81
N HIS A 114 13.93 -18.18 1.42
CA HIS A 114 14.54 -16.96 0.89
C HIS A 114 16.04 -16.89 1.29
N PRO A 115 16.98 -16.85 0.34
CA PRO A 115 18.42 -16.96 0.61
C PRO A 115 18.98 -15.84 1.49
N GLN A 116 18.47 -14.62 1.35
CA GLN A 116 18.86 -13.47 2.19
C GLN A 116 18.10 -13.36 3.51
N PHE A 117 16.94 -14.02 3.65
CA PHE A 117 16.09 -13.91 4.84
C PHE A 117 15.76 -15.30 5.43
N PRO A 118 16.77 -16.16 5.71
CA PRO A 118 16.53 -17.50 6.22
C PRO A 118 15.94 -17.53 7.63
N ALA A 119 16.07 -16.44 8.39
CA ALA A 119 15.52 -16.27 9.74
C ALA A 119 14.00 -16.11 9.76
N LEU A 120 13.36 -15.82 8.62
CA LEU A 120 11.90 -15.77 8.51
C LEU A 120 11.23 -17.11 8.86
N ARG A 121 11.98 -18.23 8.87
CA ARG A 121 11.48 -19.52 9.37
C ARG A 121 11.04 -19.49 10.84
N ASP A 122 11.60 -18.56 11.61
CA ASP A 122 11.33 -18.42 13.04
C ASP A 122 10.03 -17.62 13.28
N LEU A 123 9.53 -16.93 12.25
CA LEU A 123 8.29 -16.16 12.27
C LEU A 123 7.08 -17.07 12.06
N ALA A 124 6.39 -17.41 13.14
CA ALA A 124 5.19 -18.24 13.13
C ALA A 124 3.92 -17.47 12.68
N LEU A 125 3.92 -16.87 11.49
CA LEU A 125 2.73 -16.24 10.92
C LEU A 125 1.98 -17.20 9.99
N PRO A 126 0.68 -17.47 10.23
CA PRO A 126 -0.12 -18.25 9.30
C PRO A 126 -0.33 -17.48 8.00
N VAL A 127 -0.23 -18.16 6.86
CA VAL A 127 -0.54 -17.59 5.54
C VAL A 127 -1.82 -18.22 5.00
N VAL A 128 -2.87 -17.41 4.85
CA VAL A 128 -4.13 -17.81 4.24
C VAL A 128 -3.98 -17.80 2.72
N LEU A 129 -3.79 -18.98 2.13
CA LEU A 129 -3.55 -19.14 0.69
C LEU A 129 -4.79 -18.95 -0.18
N THR A 130 -5.99 -18.93 0.39
CA THR A 130 -7.23 -18.69 -0.35
C THR A 130 -7.54 -17.19 -0.37
N PRO A 131 -7.36 -16.50 -1.51
CA PRO A 131 -7.66 -15.08 -1.59
C PRO A 131 -9.14 -14.81 -1.39
N GLY A 132 -9.45 -13.73 -0.69
CA GLY A 132 -10.79 -13.18 -0.71
C GLY A 132 -11.02 -12.28 -1.93
N GLN A 133 -12.25 -11.82 -2.09
CA GLN A 133 -12.66 -10.88 -3.13
C GLN A 133 -13.50 -9.77 -2.53
N ILE A 134 -13.29 -8.55 -3.02
CA ILE A 134 -14.11 -7.39 -2.69
C ILE A 134 -14.76 -6.87 -3.94
N ARG A 135 -16.08 -6.70 -3.90
CA ARG A 135 -16.88 -6.19 -5.01
C ARG A 135 -17.74 -5.04 -4.54
N CYS A 136 -17.45 -3.87 -5.10
CA CYS A 136 -18.17 -2.63 -4.86
C CYS A 136 -19.37 -2.45 -5.80
N SER A 137 -20.37 -1.73 -5.32
CA SER A 137 -21.52 -1.23 -6.07
C SER A 137 -21.91 0.15 -5.54
N LYS A 138 -22.90 0.81 -6.16
CA LYS A 138 -23.42 2.10 -5.66
C LYS A 138 -24.07 2.01 -4.27
N ARG A 139 -24.43 0.80 -3.81
CA ARG A 139 -25.21 0.61 -2.57
C ARG A 139 -24.40 -0.01 -1.44
N GLU A 140 -23.41 -0.82 -1.77
CA GLU A 140 -22.70 -1.64 -0.78
C GLU A 140 -21.36 -2.10 -1.32
N VAL A 141 -20.46 -2.42 -0.40
CA VAL A 141 -19.26 -3.22 -0.64
C VAL A 141 -19.51 -4.61 -0.10
N VAL A 142 -19.22 -5.63 -0.92
CA VAL A 142 -19.33 -7.04 -0.54
C VAL A 142 -17.96 -7.67 -0.49
N LEU A 143 -17.61 -8.28 0.63
CA LEU A 143 -16.42 -9.11 0.80
C LEU A 143 -16.82 -10.58 0.81
N LYS A 144 -16.02 -11.42 0.15
CA LYS A 144 -16.17 -12.88 0.17
C LYS A 144 -14.82 -13.56 0.40
N ARG A 145 -14.79 -14.62 1.21
CA ARG A 145 -13.64 -15.51 1.36
C ARG A 145 -14.12 -16.90 1.77
N GLY A 146 -13.91 -17.91 0.92
CA GLY A 146 -14.50 -19.23 1.15
C GLY A 146 -16.03 -19.15 1.30
N ALA A 147 -16.55 -19.61 2.44
CA ALA A 147 -17.97 -19.51 2.78
C ALA A 147 -18.36 -18.15 3.41
N GLU A 148 -17.39 -17.34 3.86
CA GLU A 148 -17.65 -16.05 4.48
C GLU A 148 -18.15 -15.05 3.44
N ARG A 149 -19.21 -14.32 3.79
CA ARG A 149 -19.75 -13.21 2.99
C ARG A 149 -20.19 -12.07 3.91
N LEU A 150 -19.60 -10.90 3.74
CA LEU A 150 -19.93 -9.69 4.48
C LEU A 150 -20.36 -8.57 3.54
N THR A 151 -21.19 -7.66 4.03
CA THR A 151 -21.68 -6.49 3.29
C THR A 151 -21.78 -5.27 4.19
N THR A 152 -21.48 -4.09 3.63
CA THR A 152 -21.69 -2.79 4.29
C THR A 152 -23.12 -2.28 4.25
N ARG A 153 -24.05 -2.96 3.57
CA ARG A 153 -25.39 -2.43 3.29
C ARG A 153 -26.17 -2.02 4.54
N GLU A 154 -26.02 -2.78 5.60
CA GLU A 154 -26.72 -2.55 6.88
C GLU A 154 -25.81 -1.91 7.93
N ASP A 155 -24.50 -2.11 7.79
CA ASP A 155 -23.51 -1.70 8.76
C ASP A 155 -22.15 -1.54 8.06
N GLY A 156 -21.73 -0.29 7.88
CA GLY A 156 -20.45 0.06 7.26
C GLY A 156 -19.24 -0.35 8.09
N ARG A 157 -19.42 -0.69 9.37
CA ARG A 157 -18.34 -1.12 10.27
C ARG A 157 -17.97 -2.59 10.13
N LYS A 158 -18.87 -3.44 9.63
CA LYS A 158 -18.60 -4.89 9.48
C LYS A 158 -17.28 -5.22 8.78
N LEU A 159 -16.88 -4.43 7.77
CA LEU A 159 -15.62 -4.66 7.07
C LEU A 159 -14.41 -4.14 7.84
N TYR A 160 -14.54 -3.05 8.59
CA TYR A 160 -13.52 -2.61 9.54
C TYR A 160 -13.26 -3.70 10.57
N ASP A 161 -14.29 -4.12 11.30
CA ASP A 161 -14.17 -5.12 12.36
C ASP A 161 -13.60 -6.44 11.84
N TYR A 162 -14.01 -6.86 10.64
CA TYR A 162 -13.48 -8.06 10.00
C TYR A 162 -11.99 -7.97 9.70
N PHE A 163 -11.51 -6.86 9.12
CA PHE A 163 -10.09 -6.69 8.85
C PHE A 163 -9.27 -6.57 10.14
N SER A 164 -9.79 -5.86 11.13
CA SER A 164 -9.18 -5.70 12.45
C SER A 164 -9.10 -7.01 13.23
N SER A 165 -9.98 -7.99 12.95
CA SER A 165 -9.94 -9.31 13.57
C SER A 165 -9.07 -10.34 12.83
N LEU A 166 -8.48 -9.99 11.67
CA LEU A 166 -7.63 -10.93 10.96
C LEU A 166 -6.28 -11.07 11.65
N GLU A 167 -5.72 -12.28 11.60
CA GLU A 167 -4.37 -12.59 12.07
C GLU A 167 -3.51 -13.14 10.92
N GLY A 168 -2.20 -12.96 11.03
CA GLY A 168 -1.23 -13.49 10.07
C GLY A 168 -1.20 -12.74 8.74
N ILE A 169 -1.12 -13.50 7.64
CA ILE A 169 -1.00 -12.96 6.30
C ILE A 169 -2.13 -13.48 5.42
N GLY A 170 -2.80 -12.59 4.70
CA GLY A 170 -3.80 -12.95 3.70
C GLY A 170 -3.90 -11.89 2.61
N GLY A 171 -4.91 -12.02 1.76
CA GLY A 171 -5.16 -10.97 0.79
C GLY A 171 -6.53 -11.05 0.12
N PHE A 172 -6.87 -9.95 -0.53
CA PHE A 172 -8.14 -9.75 -1.19
C PHE A 172 -7.93 -9.12 -2.56
N GLN A 173 -8.61 -9.68 -3.57
CA GLN A 173 -8.71 -9.06 -4.87
C GLN A 173 -9.82 -7.98 -4.88
N ASP A 174 -9.44 -6.75 -5.16
CA ASP A 174 -10.31 -5.60 -5.31
C ASP A 174 -11.05 -5.55 -6.65
N HIS A 175 -12.03 -4.64 -6.73
CA HIS A 175 -12.95 -4.56 -7.87
C HIS A 175 -12.41 -3.64 -8.98
N PHE A 176 -11.50 -4.14 -9.81
CA PHE A 176 -10.88 -3.33 -10.88
C PHE A 176 -11.92 -2.69 -11.82
N ASP A 177 -12.90 -3.48 -12.28
CA ASP A 177 -13.94 -2.96 -13.17
C ASP A 177 -14.77 -1.83 -12.54
N TRP A 178 -14.90 -1.81 -11.22
CA TRP A 178 -15.54 -0.70 -10.51
C TRP A 178 -14.65 0.53 -10.51
N TRP A 179 -13.36 0.38 -10.25
CA TRP A 179 -12.40 1.48 -10.31
C TRP A 179 -12.34 2.12 -11.70
N ALA A 180 -12.25 1.29 -12.75
CA ALA A 180 -12.25 1.74 -14.14
C ALA A 180 -13.55 2.48 -14.53
N ARG A 181 -14.73 1.96 -14.13
CA ARG A 181 -16.03 2.62 -14.39
C ARG A 181 -16.18 3.96 -13.67
N ASN A 182 -15.45 4.16 -12.58
CA ASN A 182 -15.38 5.43 -11.84
C ASN A 182 -14.13 6.23 -12.20
N GLN A 183 -13.63 6.07 -13.43
CA GLN A 183 -12.56 6.88 -14.02
C GLN A 183 -11.25 6.86 -13.23
N PHE A 184 -10.95 5.76 -12.54
CA PHE A 184 -9.76 5.61 -11.69
C PHE A 184 -9.66 6.61 -10.53
N SER A 185 -10.77 7.28 -10.20
CA SER A 185 -10.87 8.18 -9.05
C SER A 185 -10.99 7.42 -7.73
N SER A 186 -10.82 8.15 -6.62
CA SER A 186 -11.02 7.65 -5.26
C SER A 186 -12.39 6.97 -5.11
N GLN A 187 -13.46 7.46 -5.73
CA GLN A 187 -14.81 6.84 -5.61
C GLN A 187 -14.88 5.40 -6.13
N GLY A 188 -13.96 5.05 -7.04
CA GLY A 188 -13.80 3.69 -7.54
C GLY A 188 -12.74 2.87 -6.82
N GLY A 189 -11.92 3.51 -5.98
CA GLY A 189 -10.72 2.94 -5.39
C GLY A 189 -10.99 1.77 -4.44
N LYS A 190 -9.90 1.16 -3.96
CA LYS A 190 -9.91 0.12 -2.94
C LYS A 190 -10.55 0.71 -1.68
N PRO A 191 -11.71 0.21 -1.22
CA PRO A 191 -12.34 0.76 -0.03
C PRO A 191 -11.49 0.44 1.20
N LEU A 192 -11.33 1.44 2.06
CA LEU A 192 -10.53 1.37 3.28
C LEU A 192 -11.29 2.04 4.42
N TRP A 193 -11.50 1.30 5.51
CA TRP A 193 -12.16 1.83 6.71
C TRP A 193 -11.14 2.13 7.80
N ILE A 194 -11.29 3.29 8.43
CA ILE A 194 -10.42 3.79 9.48
C ILE A 194 -11.29 4.27 10.64
N ASP A 195 -11.00 3.77 11.85
CA ASP A 195 -11.58 4.28 13.08
C ASP A 195 -10.50 4.99 13.92
N PRO A 196 -10.46 6.33 13.95
CA PRO A 196 -9.51 7.07 14.77
C PRO A 196 -9.79 6.93 16.29
N HIS A 197 -10.91 6.33 16.69
CA HIS A 197 -11.31 6.14 18.09
C HIS A 197 -10.97 4.76 18.64
N ASP A 198 -10.44 3.86 17.81
CA ASP A 198 -9.96 2.54 18.20
C ASP A 198 -8.47 2.61 18.60
N PRO A 199 -8.13 2.52 19.90
CA PRO A 199 -6.75 2.62 20.34
C PRO A 199 -5.95 1.32 20.15
N SER A 200 -6.60 0.21 19.82
CA SER A 200 -5.94 -1.10 19.67
C SER A 200 -5.47 -1.39 18.26
N ILE A 201 -6.00 -0.68 17.26
CA ILE A 201 -5.77 -0.97 15.86
C ILE A 201 -5.33 0.29 15.13
N HIS A 202 -4.27 0.17 14.34
CA HIS A 202 -3.82 1.21 13.44
C HIS A 202 -3.60 0.62 12.04
N HIS A 203 -4.59 0.81 11.16
CA HIS A 203 -4.47 0.39 9.76
C HIS A 203 -3.53 1.33 9.01
N ILE A 204 -2.51 0.78 8.34
CA ILE A 204 -1.63 1.50 7.41
C ILE A 204 -1.84 0.91 6.01
N PHE A 205 -2.11 1.75 5.03
CA PHE A 205 -2.27 1.37 3.64
C PHE A 205 -1.11 1.91 2.80
N ILE A 206 -0.36 0.99 2.19
CA ILE A 206 0.85 1.31 1.42
C ILE A 206 0.61 0.90 -0.04
N ASP A 207 0.72 1.84 -0.97
CA ASP A 207 0.58 1.59 -2.40
C ASP A 207 1.26 2.70 -3.22
N ASP A 208 1.89 2.34 -4.34
CA ASP A 208 2.60 3.30 -5.19
C ASP A 208 1.65 4.18 -6.01
N ASN A 209 0.34 3.91 -6.02
CA ASN A 209 -0.70 4.68 -6.72
C ASN A 209 -1.60 5.52 -5.78
N ILE A 210 -1.18 5.75 -4.55
CA ILE A 210 -1.79 6.77 -3.66
C ILE A 210 -1.38 8.16 -4.15
N ARG A 211 -2.35 9.06 -4.31
CA ARG A 211 -2.14 10.44 -4.77
C ARG A 211 -2.99 11.37 -3.92
N LEU A 212 -2.56 12.61 -3.76
CA LEU A 212 -3.32 13.64 -3.06
C LEU A 212 -4.55 14.12 -3.85
N ASP A 213 -4.58 13.85 -5.16
CA ASP A 213 -5.70 14.17 -6.03
C ASP A 213 -6.69 13.00 -6.07
N ASP A 214 -7.88 13.20 -5.49
CA ASP A 214 -8.94 12.19 -5.46
C ASP A 214 -9.50 11.86 -6.86
N ALA A 215 -9.20 12.66 -7.88
CA ALA A 215 -9.56 12.33 -9.26
C ALA A 215 -8.72 11.18 -9.84
N ASP A 216 -7.55 10.91 -9.26
CA ASP A 216 -6.61 9.89 -9.74
C ASP A 216 -5.89 9.22 -8.57
N THR A 217 -6.59 8.34 -7.84
CA THR A 217 -5.99 7.60 -6.74
C THR A 217 -6.63 6.24 -6.54
N ILE A 218 -5.82 5.30 -6.03
CA ILE A 218 -6.17 3.89 -5.93
C ILE A 218 -7.04 3.55 -4.71
N VAL A 219 -7.18 4.46 -3.74
CA VAL A 219 -7.86 4.20 -2.46
C VAL A 219 -9.14 5.01 -2.31
N HIS A 220 -10.11 4.43 -1.61
CA HIS A 220 -11.37 5.07 -1.23
C HIS A 220 -11.53 5.09 0.30
N PRO A 221 -11.03 6.14 0.98
CA PRO A 221 -11.04 6.18 2.43
C PRO A 221 -12.42 6.46 3.03
N GLN A 222 -12.76 5.72 4.07
CA GLN A 222 -13.99 5.82 4.85
C GLN A 222 -13.64 5.93 6.34
N VAL A 223 -14.00 7.05 6.98
CA VAL A 223 -13.59 7.38 8.35
C VAL A 223 -14.80 7.42 9.29
N PHE A 224 -14.72 6.72 10.41
CA PHE A 224 -15.74 6.79 11.46
C PHE A 224 -15.58 8.06 12.29
N SER A 225 -16.64 8.86 12.38
CA SER A 225 -16.61 10.16 13.07
C SER A 225 -16.85 10.07 14.57
N GLU A 226 -17.40 8.95 15.05
CA GLU A 226 -17.74 8.73 16.46
C GLU A 226 -17.40 7.29 16.86
N ARG A 227 -17.07 7.10 18.14
CA ARG A 227 -16.75 5.78 18.71
C ARG A 227 -17.93 4.82 18.51
N GLY A 228 -17.67 3.70 17.86
CA GLY A 228 -18.67 2.64 17.63
C GLY A 228 -19.70 2.97 16.54
N SER A 229 -19.50 4.05 15.77
CA SER A 229 -20.39 4.34 14.63
C SER A 229 -20.35 3.22 13.59
N SER A 230 -21.53 2.89 13.06
CA SER A 230 -21.72 1.98 11.92
C SER A 230 -21.65 2.68 10.56
N SER A 231 -21.62 4.02 10.55
CA SER A 231 -21.70 4.84 9.35
C SER A 231 -20.45 5.70 9.20
N PRO A 232 -19.51 5.30 8.33
CA PRO A 232 -18.34 6.11 8.04
C PRO A 232 -18.70 7.22 7.04
N ARG A 233 -17.94 8.32 7.07
CA ARG A 233 -17.96 9.31 5.99
C ARG A 233 -16.84 9.02 4.99
N CYS A 234 -17.03 9.37 3.73
CA CYS A 234 -15.89 9.44 2.82
C CYS A 234 -14.95 10.57 3.27
N ALA A 235 -13.65 10.32 3.23
CA ALA A 235 -12.62 11.31 3.51
C ALA A 235 -11.76 11.50 2.26
N PRO A 236 -11.31 12.73 1.96
CA PRO A 236 -10.36 12.94 0.89
C PRO A 236 -9.03 12.28 1.23
N THR A 237 -8.30 11.80 0.22
CA THR A 237 -7.02 11.10 0.42
C THR A 237 -6.00 11.97 1.14
N SER A 238 -6.04 13.28 0.90
CA SER A 238 -5.17 14.28 1.56
C SER A 238 -5.35 14.38 3.07
N GLU A 239 -6.51 14.02 3.62
CA GLU A 239 -6.76 14.03 5.07
C GLU A 239 -5.94 12.94 5.78
N LEU A 240 -5.64 11.85 5.08
CA LEU A 240 -5.06 10.64 5.64
C LEU A 240 -3.65 10.34 5.12
N TYR A 241 -3.21 11.13 4.14
CA TYR A 241 -1.85 11.11 3.61
C TYR A 241 -0.85 11.45 4.72
N ASP A 242 0.20 10.65 4.83
CA ASP A 242 1.18 10.73 5.92
C ASP A 242 0.60 10.55 7.35
N VAL A 243 -0.63 10.05 7.46
CA VAL A 243 -1.22 9.59 8.73
C VAL A 243 -1.32 8.08 8.73
N CYS A 244 -1.95 7.53 7.69
CA CYS A 244 -2.12 6.09 7.50
C CYS A 244 -2.09 5.66 6.03
N LEU A 245 -2.05 6.61 5.10
CA LEU A 245 -1.86 6.35 3.67
C LEU A 245 -0.43 6.71 3.27
N VAL A 246 0.27 5.74 2.67
CA VAL A 246 1.69 5.85 2.32
C VAL A 246 1.87 5.62 0.83
N GLN A 247 2.26 6.68 0.11
CA GLN A 247 2.67 6.54 -1.29
C GLN A 247 4.07 5.94 -1.35
N THR A 248 4.18 4.75 -1.94
CA THR A 248 5.48 4.07 -2.08
C THR A 248 6.38 4.79 -3.09
N ASP A 249 7.60 5.10 -2.68
CA ASP A 249 8.73 5.38 -3.57
C ASP A 249 9.34 4.03 -3.98
N LEU A 250 8.96 3.52 -5.14
CA LEU A 250 9.41 2.20 -5.57
C LEU A 250 10.92 2.12 -5.77
N LEU A 251 11.56 3.21 -6.20
CA LEU A 251 13.01 3.24 -6.41
C LEU A 251 13.74 3.18 -5.06
N GLU A 252 13.31 3.98 -4.09
CA GLU A 252 13.86 3.92 -2.73
C GLU A 252 13.55 2.56 -2.07
N ALA A 253 12.35 2.00 -2.25
CA ALA A 253 11.98 0.69 -1.71
C ALA A 253 12.84 -0.46 -2.27
N ILE A 254 13.39 -0.30 -3.47
CA ILE A 254 14.37 -1.22 -4.07
C ILE A 254 15.77 -0.97 -3.49
N ALA A 255 16.16 0.29 -3.30
CA ALA A 255 17.52 0.66 -2.90
C ALA A 255 17.78 0.57 -1.39
N ASN A 256 16.73 0.67 -0.57
CA ASN A 256 16.80 0.72 0.88
C ASN A 256 15.99 -0.42 1.49
N GLU A 257 16.69 -1.40 2.07
CA GLU A 257 16.07 -2.57 2.66
C GLU A 257 15.19 -2.23 3.88
N ASP A 258 15.47 -1.13 4.60
CA ASP A 258 14.67 -0.69 5.75
C ASP A 258 13.50 0.24 5.34
N TYR A 259 13.24 0.45 4.04
CA TYR A 259 12.24 1.41 3.55
C TYR A 259 10.86 1.25 4.19
N PHE A 260 10.25 0.05 4.08
CA PHE A 260 8.91 -0.17 4.64
C PHE A 260 8.90 -0.15 6.17
N LEU A 261 10.01 -0.50 6.82
CA LEU A 261 10.17 -0.35 8.26
C LEU A 261 10.13 1.12 8.68
N HIS A 262 10.81 1.99 7.93
CA HIS A 262 10.75 3.44 8.15
C HIS A 262 9.35 4.00 7.92
N CYS A 263 8.64 3.54 6.88
CA CYS A 263 7.23 3.89 6.68
C CYS A 263 6.42 3.54 7.93
N VAL A 264 6.36 2.27 8.32
CA VAL A 264 5.55 1.83 9.46
C VAL A 264 5.94 2.53 10.76
N ARG A 265 7.24 2.76 11.00
CA ARG A 265 7.69 3.50 12.20
C ARG A 265 7.24 4.95 12.19
N SER A 266 7.31 5.64 11.05
CA SER A 266 6.89 7.05 10.95
C SER A 266 5.41 7.23 11.30
N TYR A 267 4.57 6.21 11.06
CA TYR A 267 3.13 6.24 11.33
C TYR A 267 2.71 5.54 12.64
N THR A 268 3.60 4.78 13.28
CA THR A 268 3.31 4.09 14.56
C THR A 268 4.02 4.70 15.78
N GLN A 269 4.94 5.64 15.59
CA GLN A 269 5.33 6.52 16.69
C GLN A 269 4.10 7.34 17.11
N PRO A 270 3.89 7.60 18.41
CA PRO A 270 2.82 8.49 18.83
C PRO A 270 3.05 9.86 18.20
N CYS A 271 2.39 10.11 17.08
CA CYS A 271 2.11 11.44 16.61
C CYS A 271 1.41 12.14 17.77
N GLN A 272 2.11 13.07 18.42
CA GLN A 272 1.52 14.06 19.33
C GLN A 272 0.51 14.98 18.61
N CYS A 273 0.08 14.62 17.39
CA CYS A 273 -0.68 15.43 16.44
C CYS A 273 -2.16 15.04 16.34
N LEU A 274 -2.65 14.07 17.12
CA LEU A 274 -4.08 13.74 17.18
C LEU A 274 -4.69 14.12 18.55
N SER A 275 -4.57 15.39 18.92
CA SER A 275 -5.67 16.05 19.64
C SER A 275 -6.79 16.35 18.64
N PRO A 276 -8.08 16.30 19.02
CA PRO A 276 -9.19 16.43 18.08
C PRO A 276 -9.04 17.70 17.26
N PHE A 277 -8.80 17.55 15.95
CA PHE A 277 -8.79 18.67 15.02
C PHE A 277 -10.16 19.36 15.09
N PRO A 278 -10.25 20.68 15.36
CA PRO A 278 -11.43 21.42 14.96
C PRO A 278 -11.46 21.43 13.43
N LEU A 279 -12.56 20.94 12.87
CA LEU A 279 -12.87 20.99 11.44
C LEU A 279 -12.60 22.42 10.91
N PRO A 280 -11.77 22.63 9.88
CA PRO A 280 -11.63 23.95 9.29
C PRO A 280 -12.90 24.30 8.51
N HIS A 281 -13.45 25.48 8.79
CA HIS A 281 -14.51 26.07 7.99
C HIS A 281 -14.02 26.34 6.55
N PRO A 282 -14.92 26.28 5.54
CA PRO A 282 -14.53 26.28 4.15
C PRO A 282 -14.28 27.70 3.65
N THR A 283 -13.04 28.17 3.69
CA THR A 283 -12.54 29.22 2.80
C THR A 283 -11.02 29.26 2.81
N GLU A 284 -10.43 29.28 1.61
CA GLU A 284 -9.02 29.55 1.30
C GLU A 284 -8.00 28.42 1.54
N ALA A 285 -7.91 27.50 0.57
CA ALA A 285 -6.72 26.67 0.37
C ALA A 285 -5.65 27.49 -0.37
N ALA A 286 -4.78 28.15 0.38
CA ALA A 286 -3.48 28.63 -0.08
C ALA A 286 -2.40 27.95 0.79
N GLY A 287 -1.31 27.55 0.15
CA GLY A 287 -0.37 26.56 0.66
C GLY A 287 0.45 26.95 1.90
N LEU A 288 1.34 26.01 2.22
CA LEU A 288 2.44 26.05 3.19
C LEU A 288 2.05 25.66 4.63
N ALA A 289 2.63 24.56 5.12
CA ALA A 289 2.82 24.35 6.55
C ALA A 289 4.26 23.93 6.82
N LEU A 290 5.08 24.93 7.13
CA LEU A 290 6.34 24.83 7.85
C LEU A 290 6.04 24.49 9.33
N ALA A 291 6.75 23.51 9.92
CA ALA A 291 7.02 23.50 11.36
C ALA A 291 7.93 24.71 11.73
N PRO A 292 8.08 25.19 13.00
CA PRO A 292 7.94 24.49 14.30
C PRO A 292 7.38 25.32 15.50
N ARG A 293 7.11 24.69 16.67
CA ARG A 293 7.62 25.06 18.05
C ARG A 293 6.86 24.40 19.23
N ILE A 294 7.53 23.45 19.89
CA ILE A 294 7.88 23.32 21.34
C ILE A 294 6.95 23.93 22.42
N ARG A 295 6.54 23.12 23.41
CA ARG A 295 6.97 23.19 24.85
C ARG A 295 6.68 21.91 25.64
N CYS A 296 7.67 21.52 26.45
CA CYS A 296 7.71 20.33 27.30
C CYS A 296 7.04 20.53 28.67
N ALA A 297 6.77 19.37 29.30
CA ALA A 297 6.82 19.01 30.73
C ALA A 297 5.47 18.74 31.43
N PRO A 298 5.44 17.86 32.46
CA PRO A 298 6.40 16.83 32.88
C PRO A 298 6.03 15.41 32.40
#